data_AF-A0A9W5R5Y3-F1
#
_entry.id   AF-A0A9W5R5Y3-F1
#
_cell.length_a   1.000
_cell.length_b   1.000
_cell.length_c   1.000
_cell.angle_alpha   90.00
_cell.angle_beta   90.00
_cell.angle_gamma   90.00
#
_symmetry.space_group_name_H-M   'P 1'
#
loop_
_entity.id
_entity.type
_entity.pdbx_description
1 polymer ?
#
loop_
_entity_poly.entity_id
_entity_poly.type
_entity_poly.pdbx_seq_one_letter_code
_entity_poly.pdbx_strand_id
1 'polypeptide(L)' 'MCPDCNEMGLVEKSLTKWECLNCGEEFTTKELDEDVELD' A
#
# COMPACT_ATOMS: atom_id res chain seq x y z
N MET A 1 5.14 3.69 -0.42
CA MET A 1 5.50 3.39 -1.82
C MET A 1 4.83 2.06 -2.16
N CYS A 2 4.38 1.81 -3.40
CA CYS A 2 3.73 0.54 -3.73
C CYS A 2 4.71 -0.62 -3.58
N PRO A 3 4.42 -1.68 -2.78
CA PRO A 3 5.33 -2.81 -2.60
C PRO A 3 5.67 -3.54 -3.91
N ASP A 4 4.69 -3.73 -4.80
CA ASP A 4 4.92 -4.52 -6.03
C ASP A 4 5.67 -3.78 -7.14
N CYS A 5 5.29 -2.54 -7.45
CA CYS A 5 5.89 -1.78 -8.55
C CYS A 5 6.93 -0.75 -8.10
N ASN A 6 7.11 -0.57 -6.79
CA ASN A 6 8.05 0.40 -6.20
C ASN A 6 7.83 1.86 -6.66
N GLU A 7 6.63 2.18 -7.13
CA GLU A 7 6.26 3.53 -7.58
C GLU A 7 5.42 4.25 -6.51
N MET A 8 5.45 5.58 -6.54
CA MET A 8 4.53 6.40 -5.75
C MET A 8 3.16 6.40 -6.42
N GLY A 9 2.15 5.85 -5.75
CA GLY A 9 0.80 5.81 -6.32
C GLY A 9 -0.26 5.09 -5.50
N LEU A 10 -0.02 4.82 -4.21
CA LEU A 10 -1.04 4.22 -3.35
C LEU A 10 -2.08 5.27 -2.96
N VAL A 11 -3.35 4.95 -3.20
CA VAL A 11 -4.50 5.80 -2.82
C VAL A 11 -5.48 5.02 -1.93
N GLU A 12 -6.09 5.69 -0.96
CA GLU A 12 -7.08 5.07 -0.07
C GLU A 12 -8.38 4.80 -0.83
N LYS A 13 -8.80 3.54 -0.87
CA LYS A 13 -10.08 3.09 -1.45
C LYS A 13 -11.13 2.86 -0.37
N SER A 14 -10.70 2.48 0.83
CA SER A 14 -11.55 2.26 2.02
C SER A 14 -10.71 2.39 3.28
N LEU A 15 -11.35 2.47 4.45
CA LEU A 15 -10.71 2.59 5.78
C LEU A 15 -9.46 1.70 6.01
N THR A 16 -9.40 0.53 5.36
CA THR A 16 -8.27 -0.40 5.50
C THR A 16 -7.74 -0.92 4.16
N LYS A 17 -8.11 -0.27 3.04
CA LYS A 17 -7.75 -0.72 1.68
C LYS A 17 -7.16 0.41 0.86
N TRP A 18 -6.12 0.06 0.12
CA TRP A 18 -5.35 0.94 -0.73
C TRP A 18 -5.25 0.32 -2.13
N GLU A 19 -5.20 1.15 -3.16
CA GLU A 19 -5.00 0.71 -4.53
C GLU A 19 -3.82 1.48 -5.13
N CYS A 20 -2.94 0.79 -5.85
CA CYS A 20 -1.88 1.45 -6.59
C CYS A 20 -2.37 1.89 -7.97
N LEU A 21 -2.30 3.19 -8.26
CA LEU A 21 -2.69 3.73 -9.56
C LEU A 21 -1.73 3.35 -10.71
N ASN A 22 -0.53 2.84 -10.41
CA ASN A 22 0.47 2.48 -11.41
C ASN A 22 0.36 1.02 -11.86
N CYS A 23 0.18 0.07 -10.93
CA CYS A 23 0.05 -1.35 -11.26
C CYS A 23 -1.38 -1.90 -11.12
N GLY A 24 -2.28 -1.16 -10.46
CA GLY A 24 -3.65 -1.59 -10.21
C GLY A 24 -3.81 -2.56 -9.04
N GLU A 25 -2.74 -2.87 -8.31
CA GLU A 25 -2.78 -3.83 -7.20
C GLU A 25 -3.44 -3.23 -5.95
N GLU A 26 -4.18 -4.07 -5.23
CA GLU A 26 -4.87 -3.69 -3.99
C GLU A 26 -4.11 -4.20 -2.76
N PHE A 27 -3.93 -3.33 -1.77
CA PHE A 27 -3.25 -3.61 -0.51
C PHE A 27 -4.17 -3.32 0.67
N THR A 28 -3.98 -4.03 1.77
CA THR A 28 -4.56 -3.65 3.06
C THR A 28 -3.60 -2.80 3.87
N THR A 29 -4.13 -1.97 4.76
CA THR A 29 -3.30 -1.18 5.71
C THR A 29 -2.33 -2.08 6.48
N LYS A 30 -2.76 -3.30 6.86
CA LYS A 30 -1.89 -4.27 7.54
C LYS A 30 -0.65 -4.62 6.69
N GLU A 31 -0.83 -4.88 5.40
CA GLU A 31 0.28 -5.22 4.49
C GLU A 31 1.23 -4.05 4.26
N LEU A 32 0.74 -2.82 4.35
CA LEU A 32 1.55 -1.60 4.22
C LEU A 32 2.25 -1.18 5.52
N ASP A 33 1.71 -1.57 6.68
CA ASP A 33 2.25 -1.27 8.02
C ASP A 33 3.20 -2.37 8.55
N GLU A 34 3.32 -3.52 7.89
CA GLU A 34 4.21 -4.61 8.32
C GLU A 34 5.72 -4.26 8.29
N ASP A 35 6.11 -3.11 7.72
CA ASP A 35 7.49 -2.60 7.69
C ASP A 35 7.85 -1.64 8.84
N VAL A 36 6.94 -1.37 9.79
CA VAL A 36 7.26 -0.53 10.95
C VAL A 36 7.62 -1.41 12.15
N GLU A 37 8.78 -2.07 12.09
CA GLU A 37 9.44 -2.56 13.32
C GLU A 37 9.84 -1.32 14.15
N LEU A 38 9.03 -0.99 15.16
CA LEU A 38 9.36 -0.02 16.20
C LEU A 38 10.43 -0.64 17.13
N ASP A 39 11.71 -0.45 16.82
CA ASP A 39 12.83 -0.57 17.77
C ASP A 39 12.87 0.62 18.75
#